data_AF-A0A948RCA9-F1
#
_entry.id   AF-A0A948RCA9-F1
#
_cell.length_a   1.000
_cell.length_b   1.000
_cell.length_c   1.000
_cell.angle_alpha   90.00
_cell.angle_beta   90.00
_cell.angle_gamma   90.00
#
_symmetry.space_group_name_H-M   'P 1'
#
loop_
_entity.id
_entity.type
_entity.pdbx_description
1 polymer ?
#
loop_
_entity_poly.entity_id
_entity_poly.type
_entity_poly.pdbx_seq_one_letter_code
_entity_poly.pdbx_strand_id
1 'polypeptide(L)' 'ERILSDLFNAYHVEPAILPDHVQMWIDKRGLERTICDYIAGMTDRYAVDEHTKLFVSTEKP' A
#
# COMPACT_ATOMS: atom_id res chain seq x y z
N GLU A 1 8.64 10.26 -6.90
CA GLU A 1 8.72 10.10 -5.42
C GLU A 1 7.38 10.18 -4.68
N ARG A 2 6.34 10.84 -5.19
CA ARG A 2 5.05 10.93 -4.47
C ARG A 2 4.29 9.61 -4.33
N ILE A 3 4.18 8.82 -5.40
CA ILE A 3 3.39 7.57 -5.43
C ILE A 3 3.76 6.61 -4.30
N LEU A 4 5.06 6.29 -4.13
CA LEU A 4 5.48 5.33 -3.10
C LEU A 4 5.24 5.85 -1.69
N SER A 5 5.43 7.15 -1.47
CA SER A 5 5.18 7.80 -0.18
C SER A 5 3.68 7.79 0.16
N ASP A 6 2.84 8.09 -0.82
CA ASP A 6 1.38 8.07 -0.68
C ASP A 6 0.86 6.66 -0.38
N LEU A 7 1.35 5.65 -1.12
CA LEU A 7 1.03 4.25 -0.87
C LEU A 7 1.47 3.81 0.52
N PHE A 8 2.71 4.13 0.91
CA PHE A 8 3.22 3.80 2.23
C PHE A 8 2.33 4.39 3.32
N ASN A 9 2.01 5.68 3.21
CA ASN A 9 1.18 6.38 4.19
C ASN A 9 -0.24 5.82 4.24
N ALA A 10 -0.86 5.49 3.09
CA ALA A 10 -2.18 4.90 3.05
C ALA A 10 -2.23 3.56 3.80
N TYR A 11 -1.27 2.66 3.51
CA TYR A 11 -1.18 1.38 4.19
C TYR A 11 -0.78 1.51 5.67
N HIS A 12 -0.05 2.55 6.04
CA HIS A 12 0.32 2.81 7.43
C HIS A 12 -0.87 3.30 8.26
N VAL A 13 -1.67 4.21 7.69
CA VAL A 13 -2.88 4.75 8.32
C VAL A 13 -3.98 3.71 8.40
N GLU A 14 -4.18 2.92 7.35
CA GLU A 14 -5.20 1.89 7.30
C GLU A 14 -4.62 0.56 6.77
N PRO A 15 -3.97 -0.24 7.67
CA PRO A 15 -3.37 -1.52 7.28
C PRO A 15 -4.34 -2.54 6.69
N ALA A 16 -5.64 -2.39 6.95
CA ALA A 16 -6.70 -3.23 6.39
C ALA A 16 -6.85 -3.10 4.86
N ILE A 17 -6.31 -2.05 4.25
CA ILE A 17 -6.26 -1.88 2.79
C ILE A 17 -5.28 -2.87 2.15
N LEU A 18 -4.24 -3.29 2.88
CA LEU A 18 -3.28 -4.27 2.38
C LEU A 18 -3.99 -5.60 2.08
N PRO A 19 -3.56 -6.38 1.09
CA PRO A 19 -4.09 -7.73 0.89
C PRO A 19 -3.89 -8.63 2.13
N ASP A 20 -4.81 -9.55 2.42
CA ASP A 20 -4.75 -10.44 3.60
C ASP A 20 -3.43 -11.22 3.71
N HIS A 21 -2.92 -11.70 2.57
CA HIS A 21 -1.65 -12.44 2.51
C HIS A 21 -0.42 -11.57 2.81
N VAL A 22 -0.56 -10.25 2.77
CA VAL A 22 0.43 -9.27 3.20
C VAL A 22 0.23 -8.95 4.67
N GLN A 23 -1.02 -8.69 5.09
CA GLN A 23 -1.37 -8.40 6.49
C GLN A 23 -0.90 -9.47 7.48
N MET A 24 -0.95 -10.75 7.10
CA MET A 24 -0.49 -11.85 7.94
C MET A 24 0.99 -11.76 8.38
N TRP A 25 1.79 -10.93 7.71
CA TRP A 25 3.20 -10.72 8.06
C TRP A 25 3.42 -9.59 9.07
N ILE A 26 2.41 -8.75 9.33
CA ILE A 26 2.51 -7.59 10.22
C ILE A 26 2.93 -8.02 11.63
N ASP A 27 2.27 -9.02 12.22
CA ASP A 27 2.59 -9.50 13.57
C ASP A 27 4.03 -10.03 13.69
N LYS A 28 4.59 -10.56 12.61
CA LYS A 28 5.91 -11.18 12.59
C LYS A 28 7.03 -10.21 12.22
N ARG A 29 6.78 -9.26 11.31
CA ARG A 29 7.80 -8.39 10.71
C ARG A 29 7.67 -6.92 11.12
N GLY A 30 6.55 -6.54 11.71
CA GLY A 30 6.16 -5.15 11.90
C GLY A 30 5.45 -4.58 10.68
N LEU A 31 4.63 -3.55 10.92
CA LEU A 31 3.79 -2.90 9.92
C LEU A 31 4.64 -2.25 8.83
N GLU A 32 5.55 -1.36 9.21
CA GLU A 32 6.37 -0.57 8.28
C GLU A 32 7.20 -1.49 7.38
N ARG A 33 7.77 -2.56 7.94
CA ARG A 33 8.58 -3.49 7.16
C ARG A 33 7.75 -4.28 6.17
N THR A 34 6.56 -4.71 6.58
CA THR A 34 5.61 -5.42 5.73
C THR A 34 5.16 -4.55 4.56
N ILE A 35 4.86 -3.27 4.81
CA ILE A 35 4.51 -2.28 3.78
C ILE A 35 5.69 -2.09 2.83
N CYS A 36 6.90 -1.87 3.34
CA CYS A 36 8.10 -1.68 2.51
C CYS A 36 8.38 -2.89 1.62
N ASP A 37 8.31 -4.11 2.16
CA ASP A 37 8.52 -5.34 1.39
C ASP A 37 7.45 -5.47 0.28
N TYR A 38 6.19 -5.12 0.57
CA TYR A 38 5.11 -5.15 -0.41
C TYR A 38 5.30 -4.12 -1.52
N ILE A 39 5.61 -2.86 -1.18
CA ILE A 39 5.88 -1.79 -2.14
C ILE A 39 7.12 -2.10 -2.99
N ALA A 40 8.18 -2.63 -2.39
CA ALA A 40 9.41 -3.01 -3.10
C ALA A 40 9.19 -4.16 -4.09
N GLY A 41 8.16 -4.99 -3.88
CA GLY A 41 7.75 -6.04 -4.81
C GLY A 41 6.89 -5.56 -5.97
N MET A 42 6.46 -4.29 -5.99
CA MET A 42 5.62 -3.74 -7.05
C MET A 42 6.45 -3.43 -8.30
N THR A 43 5.84 -3.64 -9.47
CA THR A 43 6.35 -3.02 -10.71
C THR A 43 5.87 -1.58 -10.80
N ASP A 44 6.55 -0.75 -11.58
CA ASP A 44 6.14 0.65 -11.81
C ASP A 44 4.67 0.77 -12.23
N ARG A 45 4.23 -0.12 -13.14
CA ARG A 45 2.84 -0.16 -13.61
C ARG A 45 1.88 -0.47 -12.46
N TYR A 46 2.19 -1.48 -11.66
CA TYR A 46 1.34 -1.89 -10.56
C TYR A 46 1.24 -0.81 -9.47
N ALA A 47 2.34 -0.13 -9.14
CA ALA A 47 2.34 0.95 -8.17
C ALA A 47 1.46 2.14 -8.63
N VAL A 48 1.49 2.48 -9.92
CA VAL A 48 0.61 3.51 -10.50
C VAL A 48 -0.86 3.08 -10.44
N ASP A 49 -1.15 1.82 -10.79
CA ASP A 49 -2.52 1.30 -10.79
C ASP A 49 -3.10 1.25 -9.36
N GLU A 50 -2.33 0.79 -8.37
CA GLU A 50 -2.73 0.79 -6.96
C GLU A 50 -2.95 2.21 -6.43
N HIS A 51 -2.04 3.14 -6.73
CA HIS A 51 -2.21 4.55 -6.34
C HIS A 51 -3.48 5.15 -6.96
N THR A 52 -3.74 4.85 -8.23
CA THR A 52 -4.96 5.30 -8.91
C THR A 52 -6.22 4.76 -8.23
N LYS A 53 -6.25 3.47 -7.85
CA LYS A 53 -7.40 2.88 -7.15
C LYS A 53 -7.67 3.55 -5.81
N LEU A 54 -6.61 3.80 -5.03
CA LEU A 54 -6.74 4.34 -3.67
C LEU A 54 -7.07 5.84 -3.65
N PHE A 55 -6.53 6.61 -4.60
CA PHE A 55 -6.58 8.08 -4.55
C PHE A 55 -7.49 8.73 -5.61
N VAL A 56 -7.86 8.02 -6.68
CA VAL A 56 -8.72 8.58 -7.75
C VAL A 56 -10.18 8.09 -7.63
N SER A 57 -10.43 6.95 -6.97
CA SER A 57 -11.82 6.45 -6.76
C SER A 57 -12.52 7.00 -5.51
N THR A 58 -11.93 7.97 -4.81
CA THR A 58 -12.52 8.63 -3.63
C THR A 58 -13.31 9.90 -3.95
N GLU A 59 -13.42 10.31 -5.23
CA GLU A 59 -14.44 11.25 -5.67
C GLU A 59 -15.76 10.51 -5.92
N LYS A 60 -16.52 10.22 -4.86
CA LYS A 60 -17.96 9.99 -5.00
C LYS A 60 -18.67 11.37 -4.94
N PRO A 61 -19.56 11.69 -5.90
CA PRO A 61 -20.39 12.88 -5.84
C PRO A 61 -21.37 12.86 -4.66
#